data_AF-A0A843C138-F1
#
_entry.id   AF-A0A843C138-F1
#
_cell.length_a   1.000
_cell.length_b   1.000
_cell.length_c   1.000
_cell.angle_alpha   90.00
_cell.angle_beta   90.00
_cell.angle_gamma   90.00
#
_symmetry.space_group_name_H-M   'P 1'
#
loop_
_entity.id
_entity.type
_entity.pdbx_description
1 polymer ?
#
loop_
_entity_poly.entity_id
_entity_poly.type
_entity_poly.pdbx_seq_one_letter_code
_entity_poly.pdbx_strand_id
1 'polypeptide(L)'
;MQRLFVISLTELNYEKKDLNVPFSEKRQTIGYLARIITNAIFLSHSLREKVTIRVYIEKPISHIIQIDSATIKYLGPELRSLASLILKAKKKFQEALTNNYFTNNTWLEANPGFFVRLATNPFQDLSIQVDSPNPLVYLISDINNKTSDAESYTLKGFEKLILNLSEKRSTFIIYLPLVTEQISKIPIDSQDFIIRKIAMSEKIDYARLTNIVNIILDKSS
;
A
#
# COMPACT_ATOMS: atom_id res chain seq x y z
N MET A 1 -15.51 -7.76 -3.12
CA MET A 1 -15.07 -6.69 -2.19
C MET A 1 -13.89 -5.93 -2.80
N GLN A 2 -13.81 -4.61 -2.60
CA GLN A 2 -12.66 -3.77 -2.96
C GLN A 2 -11.57 -3.91 -1.88
N ARG A 3 -10.30 -3.95 -2.30
CA ARG A 3 -9.16 -4.02 -1.39
C ARG A 3 -8.29 -2.80 -1.61
N LEU A 4 -7.95 -2.12 -0.54
CA LEU A 4 -7.03 -0.99 -0.56
C LEU A 4 -5.82 -1.32 0.29
N PHE A 5 -4.64 -1.41 -0.34
CA PHE A 5 -3.37 -1.52 0.37
C PHE A 5 -2.73 -0.13 0.47
N VAL A 6 -2.46 0.34 1.67
CA VAL A 6 -1.76 1.59 1.94
C VAL A 6 -0.38 1.25 2.49
N ILE A 7 0.67 1.62 1.76
CA ILE A 7 2.06 1.32 2.07
C ILE A 7 2.76 2.65 2.33
N SER A 8 3.36 2.81 3.51
CA SER A 8 4.13 4.03 3.83
C SER A 8 5.61 3.73 3.87
N LEU A 9 6.42 4.57 3.23
CA LEU A 9 7.87 4.48 3.23
C LEU A 9 8.49 5.89 3.30
N THR A 10 9.70 6.00 3.85
CA THR A 10 10.37 7.30 4.02
C THR A 10 10.80 7.87 2.69
N GLU A 11 11.50 7.09 1.86
CA GLU A 11 11.97 7.53 0.55
C GLU A 11 12.15 6.38 -0.45
N LEU A 12 11.96 6.68 -1.74
CA LEU A 12 12.41 5.84 -2.86
C LEU A 12 13.58 6.55 -3.55
N ASN A 13 14.76 6.47 -2.93
CA ASN A 13 15.98 7.10 -3.43
C ASN A 13 16.77 6.15 -4.34
N TYR A 14 16.23 5.87 -5.53
CA TYR A 14 16.91 5.08 -6.55
C TYR A 14 16.85 5.75 -7.93
N GLU A 15 17.81 5.40 -8.76
CA GLU A 15 17.94 5.80 -10.15
C GLU A 15 17.82 4.59 -11.09
N LYS A 16 17.67 4.85 -12.40
CA LYS A 16 17.63 3.79 -13.42
C LYS A 16 18.87 2.88 -13.37
N LYS A 17 20.05 3.44 -13.08
CA LYS A 17 21.31 2.68 -12.98
C LYS A 17 21.29 1.67 -11.83
N ASP A 18 20.64 2.02 -10.71
CA ASP A 18 20.55 1.15 -9.52
C ASP A 18 19.76 -0.14 -9.80
N LEU A 19 18.92 -0.15 -10.83
CA LEU A 19 18.15 -1.33 -11.28
C LEU A 19 19.00 -2.36 -12.05
N ASN A 20 20.19 -1.94 -12.48
CA ASN A 20 21.12 -2.77 -13.24
C ASN A 20 22.30 -3.26 -12.40
N VAL A 21 22.49 -2.71 -11.20
CA VAL A 21 23.55 -3.13 -10.27
C VAL A 21 23.00 -4.21 -9.33
N PRO A 22 23.55 -5.44 -9.37
CA PRO A 22 23.24 -6.46 -8.36
C PRO A 22 23.58 -5.94 -6.96
N PHE A 23 22.73 -6.23 -5.97
CA PHE A 23 22.95 -5.90 -4.55
C PHE A 23 23.06 -4.41 -4.18
N SER A 24 22.66 -3.48 -5.05
CA SER A 24 22.53 -2.08 -4.65
C SER A 24 21.57 -1.94 -3.45
N GLU A 25 22.01 -1.31 -2.37
CA GLU A 25 21.16 -1.04 -1.19
C GLU A 25 19.90 -0.24 -1.58
N LYS A 26 20.03 0.66 -2.56
CA LYS A 26 18.92 1.43 -3.14
C LYS A 26 17.89 0.54 -3.87
N ARG A 27 18.27 -0.68 -4.25
CA ARG A 27 17.39 -1.67 -4.89
C ARG A 27 16.54 -2.43 -3.86
N GLN A 28 16.95 -2.50 -2.59
CA GLN A 28 16.29 -3.31 -1.58
C GLN A 28 14.85 -2.83 -1.32
N THR A 29 14.65 -1.53 -1.10
CA THR A 29 13.33 -0.94 -0.82
C THR A 29 12.38 -1.12 -2.00
N ILE A 30 12.82 -0.78 -3.22
CA ILE A 30 12.01 -0.97 -4.43
C ILE A 30 11.73 -2.44 -4.73
N GLY A 31 12.68 -3.33 -4.44
CA GLY A 31 12.48 -4.77 -4.59
C GLY A 31 11.53 -5.36 -3.56
N TYR A 32 11.50 -4.83 -2.34
CA TYR A 32 10.51 -5.21 -1.34
C TYR A 32 9.13 -4.68 -1.69
N LEU A 33 9.03 -3.41 -2.09
CA LEU A 33 7.80 -2.81 -2.60
C LEU A 33 7.25 -3.57 -3.80
N ALA A 34 8.10 -3.97 -4.75
CA ALA A 34 7.72 -4.80 -5.89
C ALA A 34 7.10 -6.11 -5.46
N ARG A 35 7.69 -6.82 -4.49
CA ARG A 35 7.12 -8.08 -3.98
C ARG A 35 5.76 -7.88 -3.32
N ILE A 36 5.58 -6.79 -2.55
CA ILE A 36 4.30 -6.46 -1.93
C ILE A 36 3.25 -6.19 -3.01
N ILE A 37 3.55 -5.31 -3.97
CA ILE A 37 2.64 -4.95 -5.07
C ILE A 37 2.30 -6.17 -5.92
N THR A 38 3.30 -7.01 -6.24
CA THR A 38 3.08 -8.22 -7.02
C THR A 38 2.11 -9.16 -6.32
N ASN A 39 2.31 -9.41 -5.03
CA ASN A 39 1.42 -10.24 -4.23
C ASN A 39 0.03 -9.61 -4.00
N ALA A 40 -0.07 -8.28 -4.08
CA ALA A 40 -1.33 -7.57 -3.96
C ALA A 40 -2.22 -7.74 -5.21
N ILE A 41 -1.66 -7.65 -6.42
CA ILE A 41 -2.47 -7.57 -7.66
C ILE A 41 -2.36 -8.77 -8.59
N PHE A 42 -1.23 -9.46 -8.68
CA PHE A 42 -1.06 -10.52 -9.69
C PHE A 42 -1.63 -11.86 -9.19
N LEU A 43 -2.31 -12.53 -10.10
CA LEU A 43 -2.64 -13.95 -10.08
C LEU A 43 -1.81 -14.68 -11.16
N SER A 44 -1.90 -16.00 -11.24
CA SER A 44 -1.15 -16.78 -12.23
C SER A 44 -1.45 -16.39 -13.68
N HIS A 45 -2.69 -15.97 -13.98
CA HIS A 45 -3.15 -15.69 -15.36
C HIS A 45 -3.92 -14.38 -15.51
N SER A 46 -4.04 -13.58 -14.45
CA SER A 46 -4.83 -12.35 -14.46
C SER A 46 -4.39 -11.39 -13.35
N LEU A 47 -5.04 -10.22 -13.30
CA LEU A 47 -4.93 -9.28 -12.20
C LEU A 47 -6.18 -9.39 -11.32
N ARG A 48 -6.04 -9.14 -10.02
CA ARG A 48 -7.18 -8.89 -9.14
C ARG A 48 -7.74 -7.51 -9.47
N GLU A 49 -8.86 -7.42 -10.18
CA GLU A 49 -9.43 -6.16 -10.70
C GLU A 49 -9.98 -5.19 -9.64
N LYS A 50 -10.17 -5.65 -8.40
CA LYS A 50 -10.73 -4.83 -7.30
C LYS A 50 -9.67 -4.47 -6.25
N VAL A 51 -8.46 -4.10 -6.70
CA VAL A 51 -7.33 -3.79 -5.81
C VAL A 51 -6.76 -2.42 -6.13
N THR A 52 -6.79 -1.53 -5.15
CA THR A 52 -6.07 -0.26 -5.20
C THR A 52 -4.87 -0.33 -4.26
N ILE A 53 -3.72 0.14 -4.71
CA ILE A 53 -2.53 0.28 -3.86
C ILE A 53 -2.18 1.76 -3.79
N ARG A 54 -1.97 2.29 -2.59
CA ARG A 54 -1.42 3.62 -2.35
C ARG A 54 -0.06 3.46 -1.69
N VAL A 55 0.97 4.00 -2.32
CA VAL A 55 2.32 4.09 -1.78
C VAL A 55 2.54 5.54 -1.36
N TYR A 56 2.51 5.80 -0.06
CA TYR A 56 2.87 7.08 0.52
C TYR A 56 4.38 7.17 0.71
N ILE A 57 4.96 8.24 0.18
CA ILE A 57 6.40 8.52 0.21
C ILE A 57 6.57 9.85 0.94
N GLU A 58 7.29 9.84 2.06
CA GLU A 58 7.43 11.02 2.94
C GLU A 58 8.44 12.05 2.40
N LYS A 59 9.55 11.60 1.83
CA LYS A 59 10.67 12.46 1.41
C LYS A 59 11.01 12.30 -0.07
N PRO A 60 11.58 13.34 -0.71
CA PRO A 60 11.85 14.69 -0.17
C PRO A 60 10.61 15.60 -0.14
N ILE A 61 9.57 15.27 -0.91
CA ILE A 61 8.28 15.95 -0.95
C ILE A 61 7.23 14.88 -0.73
N SER A 62 6.37 15.05 0.27
CA SER A 62 5.36 14.05 0.61
C SER A 62 4.33 13.90 -0.51
N HIS A 63 4.12 12.66 -0.96
CA HIS A 63 3.17 12.34 -2.03
C HIS A 63 2.66 10.91 -1.94
N ILE A 64 1.53 10.65 -2.61
CA ILE A 64 1.00 9.31 -2.81
C ILE A 64 1.16 8.95 -4.28
N ILE A 65 1.65 7.74 -4.52
CA ILE A 65 1.54 7.03 -5.79
C ILE A 65 0.38 6.04 -5.65
N GLN A 66 -0.63 6.12 -6.51
CA GLN A 66 -1.74 5.16 -6.53
C GLN A 66 -1.65 4.25 -7.76
N ILE A 67 -1.84 2.96 -7.54
CA ILE A 67 -1.97 1.94 -8.59
C ILE A 67 -3.38 1.39 -8.50
N ASP A 68 -4.14 1.52 -9.58
CA ASP A 68 -5.47 0.94 -9.70
C ASP A 68 -5.41 -0.28 -10.61
N SER A 69 -5.66 -1.46 -10.05
CA SER A 69 -5.52 -2.72 -10.78
C SER A 69 -6.54 -2.89 -11.90
N ALA A 70 -7.66 -2.19 -11.87
CA ALA A 70 -8.66 -2.23 -12.93
C ALA A 70 -8.18 -1.54 -14.23
N THR A 71 -7.32 -0.53 -14.09
CA THR A 71 -6.91 0.35 -15.20
C THR A 71 -5.43 0.27 -15.52
N ILE A 72 -4.63 -0.40 -14.67
CA ILE A 72 -3.18 -0.51 -14.83
C ILE A 72 -2.80 -1.21 -16.13
N LYS A 73 -1.85 -0.61 -16.86
CA LYS A 73 -1.21 -1.23 -18.03
C LYS A 73 0.31 -1.24 -17.88
N TYR A 74 0.96 -2.19 -18.56
CA TYR A 74 2.42 -2.32 -18.64
C TYR A 74 3.15 -2.67 -17.34
N LEU A 75 2.43 -2.86 -16.24
CA LEU A 75 2.99 -3.37 -15.00
C LEU A 75 3.18 -4.89 -15.13
N GLY A 76 4.42 -5.34 -15.02
CA GLY A 76 4.81 -6.74 -14.92
C GLY A 76 5.11 -7.10 -13.45
N PRO A 77 5.12 -8.39 -13.09
CA PRO A 77 5.36 -8.85 -11.73
C PRO A 77 6.81 -8.62 -11.26
N GLU A 78 7.72 -8.30 -12.17
CA GLU A 78 9.12 -8.06 -11.90
C GLU A 78 9.42 -6.65 -11.37
N LEU A 79 10.42 -6.57 -10.49
CA LEU A 79 10.94 -5.33 -9.90
C LEU A 79 11.19 -4.24 -10.95
N ARG A 80 11.78 -4.59 -12.09
CA ARG A 80 12.17 -3.63 -13.13
C ARG A 80 10.98 -2.92 -13.76
N SER A 81 9.86 -3.61 -13.96
CA SER A 81 8.66 -2.98 -14.53
C SER A 81 8.06 -1.96 -13.57
N LEU A 82 7.82 -2.34 -12.31
CA LEU A 82 7.36 -1.41 -11.29
C LEU A 82 8.31 -0.20 -11.14
N ALA A 83 9.62 -0.47 -11.04
CA ALA A 83 10.61 0.58 -10.88
C ALA A 83 10.62 1.55 -12.07
N SER A 84 10.45 1.05 -13.30
CA SER A 84 10.34 1.90 -14.47
C SER A 84 9.10 2.80 -14.43
N LEU A 85 7.95 2.26 -14.01
CA LEU A 85 6.71 3.03 -13.88
C LEU A 85 6.78 4.10 -12.78
N ILE A 86 7.36 3.77 -11.63
CA ILE A 86 7.60 4.73 -10.54
C ILE A 86 8.53 5.85 -11.00
N LEU A 87 9.63 5.55 -11.72
CA LEU A 87 10.52 6.59 -12.25
C LEU A 87 9.82 7.53 -13.23
N LYS A 88 8.98 6.99 -14.13
CA LYS A 88 8.15 7.81 -15.04
C LYS A 88 7.18 8.70 -14.27
N ALA A 89 6.53 8.14 -13.25
CA ALA A 89 5.60 8.86 -12.39
C ALA A 89 6.29 9.97 -11.58
N LYS A 90 7.47 9.71 -11.03
CA LYS A 90 8.31 10.69 -10.35
C LYS A 90 8.69 11.85 -11.28
N LYS A 91 9.09 11.55 -12.52
CA LYS A 91 9.41 12.58 -13.51
C LYS A 91 8.20 13.48 -13.81
N LYS A 92 7.04 12.89 -14.12
CA LYS A 92 5.79 13.64 -14.35
C LYS A 92 5.35 14.44 -13.12
N PHE A 93 5.50 13.88 -11.93
CA PHE A 93 5.23 14.55 -10.67
C PHE A 93 6.12 15.79 -10.48
N GLN A 94 7.42 15.69 -10.76
CA GLN A 94 8.35 16.81 -10.69
C GLN A 94 8.02 17.91 -11.70
N GLU A 95 7.72 17.55 -12.95
CA GLU A 95 7.27 18.50 -13.99
C GLU A 95 5.98 19.22 -13.57
N ALA A 96 5.02 18.49 -13.00
CA ALA A 96 3.77 19.05 -12.49
C ALA A 96 3.98 19.98 -11.28
N LEU A 97 4.95 19.70 -10.40
CA LEU A 97 5.32 20.60 -9.32
C LEU A 97 5.88 21.92 -9.84
N THR A 98 6.81 21.87 -10.80
CA THR A 98 7.40 23.08 -11.40
C THR A 98 6.35 23.95 -12.09
N ASN A 99 5.31 23.34 -12.64
CA ASN A 99 4.22 24.03 -13.33
C ASN A 99 3.05 24.43 -12.40
N ASN A 100 3.18 24.28 -11.08
CA ASN A 100 2.11 24.54 -10.11
C ASN A 100 0.78 23.82 -10.44
N TYR A 101 0.86 22.62 -11.02
CA TYR A 101 -0.31 21.85 -11.46
C TYR A 101 -1.17 21.35 -10.28
N PHE A 102 -0.53 20.99 -9.17
CA PHE A 102 -1.23 20.39 -8.05
C PHE A 102 -2.04 21.45 -7.29
N THR A 103 -3.35 21.46 -7.51
CA THR A 103 -4.32 22.09 -6.59
C THR A 103 -4.78 21.08 -5.53
N ASN A 104 -5.49 21.52 -4.50
CA ASN A 104 -5.96 20.64 -3.42
C ASN A 104 -6.62 19.38 -3.98
N ASN A 105 -6.13 18.21 -3.53
CA ASN A 105 -6.65 16.87 -3.86
C ASN A 105 -6.58 16.43 -5.35
N THR A 106 -5.78 17.10 -6.19
CA THR A 106 -5.68 16.74 -7.63
C THR A 106 -4.83 15.49 -7.87
N TRP A 107 -5.40 14.46 -8.51
CA TRP A 107 -4.64 13.31 -9.02
C TRP A 107 -4.09 13.59 -10.43
N LEU A 108 -2.83 13.25 -10.66
CA LEU A 108 -2.19 13.26 -11.97
C LEU A 108 -1.94 11.84 -12.45
N GLU A 109 -2.45 11.47 -13.62
CA GLU A 109 -2.19 10.16 -14.22
C GLU A 109 -0.83 10.14 -14.94
N ALA A 110 0.10 9.35 -14.40
CA ALA A 110 1.44 9.18 -14.95
C ALA A 110 1.49 8.17 -16.09
N ASN A 111 0.79 7.04 -15.92
CA ASN A 111 0.58 5.98 -16.90
C ASN A 111 -0.83 5.41 -16.64
N PRO A 112 -1.45 4.66 -17.57
CA PRO A 112 -2.76 4.06 -17.36
C PRO A 112 -2.83 3.33 -16.01
N GLY A 113 -3.74 3.74 -15.13
CA GLY A 113 -3.92 3.17 -13.79
C GLY A 113 -2.82 3.47 -12.78
N PHE A 114 -1.94 4.43 -13.07
CA PHE A 114 -0.82 4.84 -12.23
C PHE A 114 -0.87 6.35 -11.98
N PHE A 115 -1.27 6.75 -10.78
CA PHE A 115 -1.55 8.14 -10.44
C PHE A 115 -0.58 8.66 -9.38
N VAL A 116 -0.38 9.98 -9.36
CA VAL A 116 0.45 10.68 -8.36
C VAL A 116 -0.26 11.91 -7.84
N ARG A 117 -0.07 12.23 -6.56
CA ARG A 117 -0.68 13.39 -5.92
C ARG A 117 0.14 13.87 -4.73
N LEU A 118 0.18 15.18 -4.48
CA LEU A 118 0.67 15.75 -3.23
C LEU A 118 -0.17 15.28 -2.04
N ALA A 119 0.47 14.79 -1.00
CA ALA A 119 -0.23 14.34 0.19
C ALA A 119 0.60 14.61 1.42
N THR A 120 -0.03 15.08 2.49
CA THR A 120 0.64 15.28 3.79
C THR A 120 0.50 14.08 4.72
N ASN A 121 -0.44 13.18 4.42
CA ASN A 121 -0.67 11.97 5.19
C ASN A 121 -1.11 10.80 4.27
N PRO A 122 -0.84 9.53 4.65
CA PRO A 122 -1.13 8.36 3.81
C PRO A 122 -2.63 8.06 3.66
N PHE A 123 -3.47 8.58 4.55
CA PHE A 123 -4.91 8.33 4.57
C PHE A 123 -5.73 9.51 4.01
N GLN A 124 -5.06 10.49 3.39
CA GLN A 124 -5.71 11.70 2.90
C GLN A 124 -6.77 11.33 1.85
N ASP A 125 -7.98 11.83 2.05
CA ASP A 125 -9.17 11.54 1.23
C ASP A 125 -9.47 10.04 1.13
N LEU A 126 -9.22 9.29 2.21
CA LEU A 126 -9.81 7.97 2.42
C LEU A 126 -11.19 8.01 3.06
N SER A 127 -11.84 9.18 3.11
CA SER A 127 -13.28 9.29 3.37
C SER A 127 -14.04 8.56 2.25
N ILE A 128 -14.03 7.24 2.31
CA ILE A 128 -14.77 6.38 1.41
C ILE A 128 -16.22 6.59 1.83
N GLN A 129 -17.02 7.16 0.95
CA GLN A 129 -18.46 7.32 1.14
C GLN A 129 -19.08 5.94 1.28
N VAL A 130 -19.30 5.47 2.51
CA VAL A 130 -19.98 4.21 2.80
C VAL A 130 -20.91 4.40 3.99
N ASP A 131 -22.08 3.77 3.95
CA ASP A 131 -23.09 3.76 5.02
C ASP A 131 -22.60 3.10 6.33
N SER A 132 -21.36 2.62 6.38
CA SER A 132 -20.78 1.95 7.54
C SER A 132 -19.25 2.09 7.55
N PRO A 133 -18.61 2.15 8.74
CA PRO A 133 -17.16 2.33 8.82
C PRO A 133 -16.43 1.12 8.22
N ASN A 134 -15.42 1.37 7.38
CA ASN A 134 -14.64 0.31 6.74
C ASN A 134 -13.58 -0.23 7.71
N PRO A 135 -13.28 -1.54 7.67
CA PRO A 135 -12.16 -2.08 8.45
C PRO A 135 -10.84 -1.49 7.93
N LEU A 136 -10.08 -0.89 8.84
CA LEU A 136 -8.71 -0.44 8.61
C LEU A 136 -7.78 -1.25 9.50
N VAL A 137 -7.05 -2.17 8.86
CA VAL A 137 -6.16 -3.10 9.55
C VAL A 137 -4.72 -2.62 9.42
N TYR A 138 -4.14 -2.22 10.54
CA TYR A 138 -2.72 -1.94 10.69
C TYR A 138 -1.98 -3.26 10.93
N LEU A 139 -1.24 -3.73 9.93
CA LEU A 139 -0.44 -4.93 10.08
C LEU A 139 0.96 -4.56 10.57
N ILE A 140 1.40 -5.25 11.61
CA ILE A 140 2.74 -5.18 12.17
C ILE A 140 3.38 -6.55 11.91
N SER A 141 4.40 -6.59 11.04
CA SER A 141 5.03 -7.83 10.57
C SER A 141 5.82 -8.60 11.64
N ASP A 142 6.15 -7.95 12.75
CA ASP A 142 6.98 -8.50 13.83
C ASP A 142 6.42 -8.07 15.18
N ILE A 143 6.11 -9.04 16.04
CA ILE A 143 5.61 -8.80 17.40
C ILE A 143 6.59 -8.00 18.26
N ASN A 144 7.88 -8.01 17.95
CA ASN A 144 8.87 -7.19 18.67
C ASN A 144 8.68 -5.69 18.40
N ASN A 145 8.02 -5.33 17.30
CA ASN A 145 7.69 -3.95 16.93
C ASN A 145 6.24 -3.58 17.31
N LYS A 146 5.62 -4.37 18.17
CA LYS A 146 4.23 -4.21 18.57
C LYS A 146 4.06 -2.95 19.43
N THR A 147 3.05 -2.14 19.11
CA THR A 147 2.61 -1.04 19.97
C THR A 147 1.75 -1.56 21.13
N SER A 148 1.67 -0.83 22.24
CA SER A 148 0.93 -1.28 23.44
C SER A 148 -0.56 -1.60 23.16
N ASP A 149 -1.14 -0.98 22.14
CA ASP A 149 -2.53 -1.12 21.73
C ASP A 149 -2.77 -2.14 20.60
N ALA A 150 -1.72 -2.83 20.12
CA ALA A 150 -1.89 -3.88 19.13
C ALA A 150 -2.36 -5.19 19.78
N GLU A 151 -3.08 -6.00 19.02
CA GLU A 151 -3.50 -7.35 19.37
C GLU A 151 -2.56 -8.37 18.71
N SER A 152 -2.27 -9.49 19.37
CA SER A 152 -1.38 -10.53 18.84
C SER A 152 -2.19 -11.71 18.31
N TYR A 153 -1.90 -12.15 17.10
CA TYR A 153 -2.59 -13.28 16.48
C TYR A 153 -1.61 -14.31 15.91
N THR A 154 -1.94 -15.59 16.06
CA THR A 154 -1.37 -16.67 15.23
C THR A 154 -1.98 -16.62 13.84
N LEU A 155 -1.40 -17.33 12.86
CA LEU A 155 -1.97 -17.38 11.50
C LEU A 155 -3.45 -17.81 11.47
N LYS A 156 -3.84 -18.82 12.26
CA LYS A 156 -5.23 -19.29 12.34
C LYS A 156 -6.17 -18.24 12.95
N GLY A 157 -5.72 -17.56 14.01
CA GLY A 157 -6.49 -16.49 14.64
C GLY A 157 -6.65 -15.29 13.71
N PHE A 158 -5.59 -14.96 12.97
CA PHE A 158 -5.55 -13.90 11.97
C PHE A 158 -6.55 -14.17 10.84
N GLU A 159 -6.57 -15.39 10.28
CA GLU A 159 -7.55 -15.77 9.24
C GLU A 159 -8.99 -15.54 9.68
N LYS A 160 -9.36 -16.05 10.87
CA LYS A 160 -10.71 -15.86 11.42
C LYS A 160 -11.07 -14.38 11.61
N LEU A 161 -10.12 -13.58 12.11
CA LEU A 161 -10.32 -12.15 12.31
C LEU A 161 -10.56 -11.41 10.98
N ILE A 162 -9.73 -11.67 9.96
CA ILE A 162 -9.86 -11.02 8.65
C ILE A 162 -11.19 -11.39 7.99
N LEU A 163 -11.63 -12.65 8.06
CA LEU A 163 -12.94 -13.08 7.55
C LEU A 163 -14.07 -12.32 8.24
N ASN A 164 -14.06 -12.27 9.57
CA ASN A 164 -15.08 -11.56 10.36
C ASN A 164 -15.11 -10.06 10.05
N LEU A 165 -13.95 -9.40 9.92
CA LEU A 165 -13.87 -7.98 9.59
C LEU A 165 -14.36 -7.68 8.17
N SER A 166 -14.18 -8.63 7.24
CA SER A 166 -14.61 -8.50 5.85
C SER A 166 -16.10 -8.73 5.63
N GLU A 167 -16.79 -9.36 6.59
CA GLU A 167 -18.19 -9.74 6.43
C GLU A 167 -19.07 -8.50 6.21
N LYS A 168 -19.85 -8.52 5.13
CA LYS A 168 -20.77 -7.43 4.70
C LYS A 168 -20.08 -6.07 4.44
N ARG A 169 -18.78 -6.05 4.18
CA ARG A 169 -18.05 -4.81 3.84
C ARG A 169 -17.80 -4.71 2.33
N SER A 170 -17.97 -3.49 1.80
CA SER A 170 -17.66 -3.20 0.40
C SER A 170 -16.16 -3.04 0.17
N THR A 171 -15.45 -2.45 1.14
CA THR A 171 -14.02 -2.15 1.06
C THR A 171 -13.27 -2.67 2.29
N PHE A 172 -12.08 -3.24 2.05
CA PHE A 172 -11.15 -3.66 3.10
C PHE A 172 -9.83 -2.92 2.96
N ILE A 173 -9.37 -2.25 4.01
CA ILE A 173 -8.18 -1.41 3.98
C ILE A 173 -7.08 -2.05 4.82
N ILE A 174 -5.92 -2.24 4.21
CA ILE A 174 -4.73 -2.82 4.82
C ILE A 174 -3.64 -1.77 4.83
N TYR A 175 -3.12 -1.44 6.01
CA TYR A 175 -1.99 -0.55 6.18
C TYR A 175 -0.71 -1.33 6.48
N LEU A 176 0.33 -1.09 5.68
CA LEU A 176 1.64 -1.73 5.71
C LEU A 176 2.73 -0.66 5.92
N PRO A 177 3.12 -0.38 7.17
CA PRO A 177 4.14 0.61 7.44
C PRO A 177 5.54 0.04 7.23
N LEU A 178 6.22 0.51 6.19
CA LEU A 178 7.65 0.27 5.97
C LEU A 178 8.55 1.28 6.70
N VAL A 179 7.95 2.29 7.35
CA VAL A 179 8.64 3.22 8.26
C VAL A 179 8.32 2.83 9.70
N THR A 180 9.35 2.72 10.54
CA THR A 180 9.24 2.23 11.92
C THR A 180 8.76 3.29 12.92
N GLU A 181 8.91 4.59 12.67
CA GLU A 181 8.92 5.57 13.77
C GLU A 181 7.77 6.60 13.84
N GLN A 182 6.84 6.68 12.88
CA GLN A 182 5.79 7.74 12.91
C GLN A 182 4.34 7.29 12.73
N ILE A 183 4.07 5.99 12.74
CA ILE A 183 2.71 5.43 12.56
C ILE A 183 1.74 5.91 13.65
N SER A 184 2.24 6.14 14.86
CA SER A 184 1.45 6.49 16.04
C SER A 184 0.89 7.92 16.04
N LYS A 185 1.25 8.76 15.05
CA LYS A 185 0.81 10.17 14.99
C LYS A 185 -0.04 10.52 13.78
N ILE A 186 -0.36 9.56 12.92
CA ILE A 186 -1.19 9.85 11.74
C ILE A 186 -2.63 10.04 12.21
N PRO A 187 -3.21 11.26 12.10
CA PRO A 187 -4.61 11.47 12.44
C PRO A 187 -5.45 10.69 11.43
N ILE A 188 -6.24 9.75 11.94
CA ILE A 188 -7.28 9.07 11.19
C ILE A 188 -8.57 9.56 11.81
N ASP A 189 -9.46 10.14 11.01
CA ASP A 189 -10.82 10.42 11.48
C ASP A 189 -11.48 9.09 11.80
N SER A 190 -11.56 8.78 13.10
CA SER A 190 -11.96 7.48 13.62
C SER A 190 -13.42 7.13 13.35
N GLN A 191 -14.21 8.10 12.86
CA GLN A 191 -15.62 7.89 12.51
C GLN A 191 -15.78 7.04 11.24
N ASP A 192 -14.80 7.07 10.33
CA ASP A 192 -14.88 6.38 9.03
C ASP A 192 -14.35 4.94 9.08
N PHE A 193 -13.67 4.55 10.17
CA PHE A 193 -12.92 3.29 10.21
C PHE A 193 -13.08 2.49 11.50
N ILE A 194 -13.22 1.18 11.34
CA ILE A 194 -12.97 0.22 12.43
C ILE A 194 -11.48 -0.09 12.40
N ILE A 195 -10.72 0.58 13.26
CA ILE A 195 -9.27 0.43 13.34
C ILE A 195 -8.92 -0.84 14.14
N ARG A 196 -8.05 -1.68 13.59
CA ARG A 196 -7.43 -2.81 14.29
C ARG A 196 -5.93 -2.81 14.06
N LYS A 197 -5.15 -2.82 15.14
CA LYS A 197 -3.70 -2.99 15.09
C LYS A 197 -3.36 -4.43 15.41
N ILE A 198 -2.75 -5.12 14.46
CA ILE A 198 -2.51 -6.56 14.51
C ILE A 198 -1.02 -6.79 14.39
N ALA A 199 -0.44 -7.48 15.38
CA ALA A 199 0.88 -8.06 15.30
C ALA A 199 0.79 -9.57 15.09
N MET A 200 1.58 -10.08 14.14
CA MET A 200 1.70 -11.52 13.93
C MET A 200 2.63 -12.13 14.96
N SER A 201 2.20 -13.25 15.54
CA SER A 201 3.03 -14.01 16.50
C SER A 201 4.22 -14.66 15.81
N GLU A 202 4.05 -15.07 14.56
CA GLU A 202 5.12 -15.56 13.69
C GLU A 202 5.78 -14.40 12.93
N LYS A 203 7.10 -14.46 12.73
CA LYS A 203 7.83 -13.48 11.91
C LYS A 203 7.48 -13.69 10.43
N ILE A 204 6.66 -12.82 9.87
CA ILE A 204 6.20 -12.89 8.47
C ILE A 204 6.40 -11.53 7.82
N ASP A 205 7.13 -11.48 6.71
CA ASP A 205 7.33 -10.24 5.96
C ASP A 205 6.02 -9.74 5.31
N TYR A 206 5.94 -8.44 5.03
CA TYR A 206 4.73 -7.81 4.49
C TYR A 206 4.36 -8.32 3.10
N ALA A 207 5.31 -8.77 2.28
CA ALA A 207 4.97 -9.34 0.98
C ALA A 207 4.20 -10.65 1.18
N ARG A 208 4.67 -11.53 2.08
CA ARG A 208 3.96 -12.75 2.46
C ARG A 208 2.61 -12.46 3.12
N LEU A 209 2.55 -11.49 4.04
CA LEU A 209 1.29 -11.09 4.68
C LEU A 209 0.26 -10.57 3.67
N THR A 210 0.71 -9.78 2.69
CA THR A 210 -0.14 -9.30 1.60
C THR A 210 -0.78 -10.45 0.83
N ASN A 211 0.01 -11.48 0.50
CA ASN A 211 -0.51 -12.67 -0.17
C ASN A 211 -1.49 -13.45 0.72
N ILE A 212 -1.17 -13.63 2.00
CA ILE A 212 -2.03 -14.32 2.97
C ILE A 212 -3.38 -13.61 3.10
N VAL A 213 -3.38 -12.28 3.29
CA VAL A 213 -4.60 -11.47 3.36
C VAL A 213 -5.42 -11.65 2.09
N ASN A 214 -4.78 -11.55 0.92
CA ASN A 214 -5.48 -11.76 -0.34
C ASN A 214 -6.11 -13.15 -0.44
N ILE A 215 -5.39 -14.21 -0.08
CA ILE A 215 -5.92 -15.58 -0.08
C ILE A 215 -7.14 -15.70 0.85
N ILE A 216 -7.09 -15.06 2.03
CA ILE A 216 -8.22 -15.08 2.97
C ILE A 216 -9.41 -14.33 2.39
N LEU A 217 -9.21 -13.12 1.87
CA LEU A 217 -10.27 -12.30 1.28
C LEU A 217 -10.81 -12.88 -0.02
N ASP A 218 -10.01 -13.66 -0.77
CA ASP A 218 -10.45 -14.43 -1.94
C ASP A 218 -11.46 -15.52 -1.53
N LYS A 219 -11.41 -16.05 -0.29
CA LYS A 219 -12.40 -17.02 0.24
C LYS A 219 -13.74 -16.40 0.66
N SER A 220 -13.76 -15.10 0.97
CA SER A 220 -14.98 -14.38 1.38
C SER A 220 -15.67 -13.65 0.25
N SER A 221 -15.09 -13.68 -0.97
CA SER A 221 -15.55 -12.97 -2.16
C SER A 221 -16.56 -13.76 -2.98
#